data_AF-A0A926DA28-F1
#
_entry.id   AF-A0A926DA28-F1
#
_cell.length_a   1.000
_cell.length_b   1.000
_cell.length_c   1.000
_cell.angle_alpha   90.00
_cell.angle_beta   90.00
_cell.angle_gamma   90.00
#
_symmetry.space_group_name_H-M   'P 1'
#
loop_
_entity.id
_entity.type
_entity.pdbx_description
1 polymer ?
#
loop_
_entity_poly.entity_id
_entity_poly.type
_entity_poly.pdbx_seq_one_letter_code
_entity_poly.pdbx_strand_id
1 'polypeptide(L)'
;MRVNCREQIANPAEPVNGQDERRKCGAPVVHMEEIDKAAMDYLHDLLSAKNQKKIADAMRAYKGAEGERLKDFNTILRRKIKEKQDEYNNLLQNLSSGALPPAVLEDIGNHMQEIKAQIDVLKAAEPPKDYTVEQIKAWLDTVKAAPDRDAVRLLIARIDVINSTEKEKAAFSIHSTLNTVLGDLGCGGRI
;
A
#
# COMPACT_ATOMS: atom_id res chain seq x y z
N MET A 1 4.52 -19.79 -4.00
CA MET A 1 3.25 -19.94 -4.76
C MET A 1 2.18 -19.18 -4.00
N ARG A 2 1.59 -18.14 -4.60
CA ARG A 2 0.62 -17.23 -3.97
C ARG A 2 -0.72 -17.95 -3.81
N VAL A 3 -1.39 -17.81 -2.67
CA VAL A 3 -2.79 -18.22 -2.52
C VAL A 3 -3.65 -16.97 -2.39
N ASN A 4 -4.61 -16.90 -3.30
CA ASN A 4 -5.43 -15.75 -3.65
C ASN A 4 -6.74 -15.78 -2.85
N CYS A 5 -7.21 -14.61 -2.43
CA CYS A 5 -8.53 -14.43 -1.83
C CYS A 5 -9.59 -14.49 -2.94
N ARG A 6 -10.47 -15.50 -2.94
CA ARG A 6 -11.78 -15.37 -3.58
C ARG A 6 -12.79 -16.42 -3.11
N GLU A 7 -13.98 -15.92 -2.81
CA GLU A 7 -15.30 -16.56 -2.90
C GLU A 7 -15.59 -17.77 -2.01
N GLN A 8 -16.49 -17.54 -1.04
CA GLN A 8 -17.68 -18.36 -0.87
C GLN A 8 -18.80 -17.50 -0.27
N ILE A 9 -19.60 -16.92 -1.17
CA ILE A 9 -20.95 -16.45 -0.84
C ILE A 9 -21.83 -17.70 -0.92
N ALA A 10 -22.29 -18.16 0.24
CA ALA A 10 -23.37 -19.14 0.31
C ALA A 10 -24.42 -18.58 1.28
N ASN A 11 -25.50 -18.05 0.71
CA ASN A 11 -26.76 -17.90 1.41
C ASN A 11 -27.52 -19.22 1.21
N PRO A 12 -28.10 -19.82 2.25
CA PRO A 12 -29.55 -19.92 2.18
C PRO A 12 -30.30 -19.85 3.52
N ALA A 13 -31.58 -19.49 3.37
CA ALA A 13 -32.73 -19.77 4.23
C ALA A 13 -32.97 -18.85 5.43
N GLU A 14 -33.94 -17.95 5.26
CA GLU A 14 -34.79 -17.48 6.36
C GLU A 14 -35.62 -18.65 6.93
N PRO A 15 -35.94 -18.61 8.24
CA PRO A 15 -37.34 -18.41 8.55
C PRO A 15 -37.63 -17.35 9.63
N VAL A 16 -38.85 -16.86 9.50
CA VAL A 16 -39.61 -15.88 10.28
C VAL A 16 -39.75 -16.27 11.76
N ASN A 17 -39.34 -15.40 12.69
CA ASN A 17 -40.16 -14.96 13.83
C ASN A 17 -39.43 -13.93 14.70
N GLY A 18 -40.18 -12.94 15.17
CA GLY A 18 -39.66 -11.78 15.89
C GLY A 18 -38.92 -12.11 17.18
N GLN A 19 -37.65 -11.74 17.21
CA GLN A 19 -36.88 -11.29 18.38
C GLN A 19 -35.57 -10.73 17.82
N ASP A 20 -35.36 -9.41 17.93
CA ASP A 20 -34.07 -8.76 17.68
C ASP A 20 -33.10 -9.15 18.81
N GLU A 21 -32.71 -10.42 18.84
CA GLU A 21 -31.59 -10.88 19.63
C GLU A 21 -30.33 -10.35 18.96
N ARG A 22 -29.79 -9.24 19.49
CA ARG A 22 -28.41 -8.83 19.23
C ARG A 22 -27.50 -10.01 19.58
N ARG A 23 -27.20 -10.87 18.60
CA ARG A 23 -26.24 -11.96 18.74
C ARG A 23 -24.91 -11.32 19.08
N LYS A 24 -24.57 -11.31 20.38
CA LYS A 24 -23.27 -10.88 20.86
C LYS A 24 -22.26 -11.82 20.22
N CYS A 25 -21.28 -11.27 19.51
CA CYS A 25 -20.28 -12.02 18.76
C CYS A 25 -19.33 -12.86 19.65
N GLY A 26 -19.59 -12.98 20.95
CA GLY A 26 -18.72 -13.64 21.92
C GLY A 26 -17.37 -12.95 22.11
N ALA A 27 -17.18 -11.77 21.53
CA ALA A 27 -15.90 -11.08 21.57
C ALA A 27 -15.61 -10.52 22.98
N PRO A 28 -14.35 -10.61 23.42
CA PRO A 28 -13.89 -10.02 24.68
C PRO A 28 -14.20 -8.52 24.77
N VAL A 29 -14.65 -8.06 25.94
CA VAL A 29 -14.83 -6.62 26.22
C VAL A 29 -13.52 -6.09 26.79
N VAL A 30 -12.92 -5.12 26.09
CA VAL A 30 -11.62 -4.54 26.45
C VAL A 30 -11.76 -3.03 26.53
N HIS A 31 -11.07 -2.43 27.51
CA HIS A 31 -10.99 -0.98 27.65
C HIS A 31 -10.07 -0.39 26.57
N MET A 32 -10.52 0.69 25.92
CA MET A 32 -9.74 1.34 24.85
C MET A 32 -8.39 1.83 25.35
N GLU A 33 -8.31 2.24 26.62
CA GLU A 33 -7.09 2.68 27.26
C GLU A 33 -6.02 1.58 27.32
N GLU A 34 -6.43 0.31 27.44
CA GLU A 34 -5.52 -0.84 27.42
C GLU A 34 -4.98 -1.11 26.02
N ILE A 35 -5.83 -0.96 25.01
CA ILE A 35 -5.45 -1.09 23.59
C ILE A 35 -4.49 0.02 23.19
N ASP A 36 -4.80 1.27 23.57
CA ASP A 36 -3.98 2.43 23.26
C ASP A 36 -2.60 2.29 23.91
N LYS A 37 -2.55 1.88 25.18
CA LYS A 37 -1.27 1.63 25.86
C LYS A 37 -0.47 0.51 25.19
N ALA A 38 -1.09 -0.61 24.86
CA ALA A 38 -0.41 -1.72 24.20
C ALA A 38 0.12 -1.32 22.82
N ALA A 39 -0.64 -0.53 22.06
CA ALA A 39 -0.21 0.02 20.77
C ALA A 39 1.00 0.97 20.92
N MET A 40 0.98 1.82 21.94
CA MET A 40 2.08 2.74 22.25
C MET A 40 3.35 2.01 22.66
N ASP A 41 3.25 1.03 23.58
CA ASP A 41 4.36 0.22 24.04
C ASP A 41 4.97 -0.56 22.86
N TYR A 42 4.13 -1.18 22.02
CA TYR A 42 4.57 -1.85 20.79
C TYR A 42 5.29 -0.90 19.84
N LEU A 43 4.77 0.32 19.64
CA LEU A 43 5.36 1.29 18.75
C LEU A 43 6.74 1.76 19.25
N HIS A 44 6.90 1.96 20.55
CA HIS A 44 8.20 2.31 21.14
C HIS A 44 9.25 1.21 20.93
N ASP A 45 8.86 -0.06 21.05
CA ASP A 45 9.71 -1.22 20.80
C ASP A 45 10.02 -1.38 19.31
N LEU A 46 9.01 -1.23 18.45
CA LEU A 46 9.12 -1.24 17.00
C LEU A 46 10.13 -0.18 16.54
N LEU A 47 10.13 1.00 17.17
CA LEU A 47 11.04 2.11 16.89
C LEU A 47 12.25 2.16 17.84
N SER A 48 12.64 1.02 18.40
CA SER A 48 13.92 0.91 19.14
C SER A 48 15.11 1.28 18.25
N ALA A 49 16.21 1.75 18.85
CA ALA A 49 17.41 2.14 18.11
C ALA A 49 17.96 1.00 17.23
N LYS A 50 17.83 -0.24 17.70
CA LYS A 50 18.18 -1.45 16.95
C LYS A 50 17.33 -1.61 15.68
N ASN A 51 16.03 -1.41 15.77
CA ASN A 51 15.12 -1.53 14.63
C ASN A 51 15.26 -0.36 13.65
N GLN A 52 15.41 0.86 14.16
CA GLN A 52 15.71 2.02 13.31
C GLN A 52 17.03 1.83 12.53
N LYS A 53 18.04 1.16 13.12
CA LYS A 53 19.25 0.78 12.37
C LYS A 53 18.94 -0.18 11.23
N LYS A 54 18.14 -1.23 11.46
CA LYS A 54 17.71 -2.16 10.39
C LYS A 54 16.94 -1.43 9.27
N ILE A 55 16.02 -0.54 9.64
CA ILE A 55 15.27 0.29 8.68
C ILE A 55 16.24 1.15 7.85
N ALA A 56 17.20 1.81 8.51
CA ALA A 56 18.19 2.62 7.83
C ALA A 56 19.10 1.80 6.90
N ASP A 57 19.51 0.60 7.31
CA ASP A 57 20.33 -0.29 6.49
C ASP A 57 19.55 -0.77 5.24
N ALA A 58 18.27 -1.14 5.41
CA ALA A 58 17.39 -1.51 4.29
C ALA A 58 17.18 -0.33 3.32
N MET A 59 17.00 0.89 3.84
CA MET A 59 16.91 2.09 3.02
C MET A 59 18.21 2.41 2.28
N ARG A 60 19.37 2.20 2.92
CA ARG A 60 20.67 2.39 2.24
C ARG A 60 20.86 1.38 1.12
N ALA A 61 20.46 0.13 1.31
CA ALA A 61 20.46 -0.86 0.24
C ALA A 61 19.53 -0.43 -0.91
N TYR A 62 18.34 0.06 -0.59
CA TYR A 62 17.38 0.60 -1.57
C TYR A 62 17.96 1.79 -2.36
N LYS A 63 18.63 2.73 -1.67
CA LYS A 63 19.36 3.83 -2.30
C LYS A 63 20.58 3.37 -3.09
N GLY A 64 21.30 2.35 -2.65
CA GLY A 64 22.43 1.78 -3.39
C GLY A 64 22.03 1.27 -4.78
N ALA A 65 20.77 0.85 -4.94
CA ALA A 65 20.18 0.46 -6.22
C ALA A 65 19.56 1.63 -7.02
N GLU A 66 19.75 2.89 -6.62
CA GLU A 66 19.16 4.07 -7.29
C GLU A 66 19.56 4.17 -8.76
N GLY A 67 20.82 3.91 -9.10
CA GLY A 67 21.29 3.94 -10.49
C GLY A 67 20.62 2.87 -11.36
N GLU A 68 20.31 1.70 -10.81
CA GLU A 68 19.58 0.64 -11.50
C GLU A 68 18.10 1.00 -11.66
N ARG A 69 17.47 1.51 -10.60
CA ARG A 69 16.07 2.00 -10.63
C ARG A 69 15.88 3.13 -11.63
N LEU A 70 16.84 4.04 -11.75
CA LEU A 70 16.80 5.12 -12.73
C LEU A 70 16.90 4.58 -14.16
N LYS A 71 17.72 3.55 -14.39
CA LYS A 71 17.81 2.87 -15.69
C LYS A 71 16.50 2.14 -16.02
N ASP A 72 15.93 1.43 -15.06
CA ASP A 72 14.65 0.72 -15.24
C ASP A 72 13.50 1.69 -15.51
N PHE A 73 13.42 2.77 -14.74
CA PHE A 73 12.43 3.84 -14.96
C PHE A 73 12.52 4.38 -16.38
N ASN A 74 13.70 4.78 -16.83
CA ASN A 74 13.92 5.29 -18.18
C ASN A 74 13.62 4.23 -19.27
N THR A 75 13.94 2.96 -19.01
CA THR A 75 13.68 1.85 -19.94
C THR A 75 12.18 1.63 -20.09
N ILE A 76 11.44 1.60 -18.99
CA ILE A 76 9.97 1.48 -18.99
C ILE A 76 9.35 2.69 -19.70
N LEU A 77 9.84 3.90 -19.43
CA LEU A 77 9.35 5.13 -20.04
C LEU A 77 9.52 5.12 -21.57
N ARG A 78 10.72 4.79 -22.05
CA ARG A 78 11.02 4.69 -23.49
C ARG A 78 10.16 3.65 -24.18
N ARG A 79 9.95 2.50 -23.53
CA ARG A 79 9.07 1.45 -24.05
C ARG A 79 7.63 1.95 -24.20
N LYS A 80 7.06 2.57 -23.16
CA LYS A 80 5.68 3.11 -23.22
C LYS A 80 5.53 4.20 -24.29
N ILE A 81 6.52 5.09 -24.41
CA ILE A 81 6.53 6.11 -25.47
C ILE A 81 6.55 5.45 -26.85
N LYS A 82 7.38 4.42 -27.04
CA LYS A 82 7.44 3.68 -28.30
C LYS A 82 6.11 3.00 -28.62
N GLU A 83 5.51 2.29 -27.66
CA GLU A 83 4.21 1.64 -27.84
C GLU A 83 3.13 2.64 -28.28
N LYS A 84 3.11 3.84 -27.67
CA LYS A 84 2.19 4.92 -28.06
C LYS A 84 2.51 5.53 -29.42
N GLN A 85 3.78 5.67 -29.76
CA GLN A 85 4.21 6.15 -31.07
C GLN A 85 3.82 5.15 -32.17
N ASP A 86 3.96 3.85 -31.90
CA ASP A 86 3.56 2.78 -32.81
C ASP A 86 2.03 2.76 -32.98
N GLU A 87 1.26 2.96 -31.90
CA GLU A 87 -0.21 3.14 -31.95
C GLU A 87 -0.59 4.33 -32.85
N TYR A 88 0.05 5.49 -32.65
CA TYR A 88 -0.17 6.68 -33.48
C TYR A 88 0.16 6.41 -34.96
N ASN A 89 1.29 5.79 -35.25
CA ASN A 89 1.74 5.51 -36.61
C ASN A 89 0.81 4.52 -37.32
N ASN A 90 0.32 3.50 -36.61
CA ASN A 90 -0.64 2.54 -37.15
C ASN A 90 -1.96 3.22 -37.51
N LEU A 91 -2.47 4.12 -36.66
CA LEU A 91 -3.66 4.90 -36.96
C LEU A 91 -3.45 5.79 -38.19
N LEU A 92 -2.31 6.48 -38.27
CA LEU A 92 -1.97 7.32 -39.41
C LEU A 92 -1.88 6.51 -40.72
N GLN A 93 -1.31 5.31 -40.68
CA GLN A 93 -1.23 4.43 -41.84
C GLN A 93 -2.63 3.95 -42.27
N ASN A 94 -3.49 3.59 -41.31
CA ASN A 94 -4.87 3.19 -41.61
C ASN A 94 -5.72 4.33 -42.19
N LEU A 95 -5.45 5.59 -41.81
CA LEU A 95 -6.08 6.75 -42.43
C LEU A 95 -5.66 6.92 -43.90
N SER A 96 -4.42 6.57 -44.25
CA SER A 96 -3.90 6.71 -45.60
C SER A 96 -4.40 5.65 -46.59
N SER A 97 -5.04 4.57 -46.11
CA SER A 97 -5.43 3.42 -46.93
C SER A 97 -6.89 3.41 -47.42
N GLY A 98 -7.71 4.43 -47.13
CA GLY A 98 -9.08 4.52 -47.68
C GLY A 98 -9.88 5.78 -47.30
N ALA A 99 -11.00 6.03 -48.00
CA ALA A 99 -11.94 7.11 -47.70
C ALA A 99 -12.91 6.67 -46.57
N LEU A 100 -12.61 7.07 -45.34
CA LEU A 100 -13.44 6.77 -44.16
C LEU A 100 -14.63 7.74 -44.05
N PRO A 101 -15.76 7.33 -43.45
CA PRO A 101 -16.87 8.24 -43.15
C PRO A 101 -16.42 9.42 -42.27
N PRO A 102 -16.99 10.63 -42.43
CA PRO A 102 -16.55 11.83 -41.70
C PRO A 102 -16.53 11.67 -40.17
N ALA A 103 -17.53 11.01 -39.59
CA ALA A 103 -17.59 10.76 -38.14
C ALA A 103 -16.42 9.90 -37.64
N VAL A 104 -16.02 8.89 -38.43
CA VAL A 104 -14.89 8.00 -38.08
C VAL A 104 -13.55 8.74 -38.18
N LEU A 105 -13.42 9.68 -39.12
CA LEU A 105 -12.24 10.53 -39.24
C LEU A 105 -12.07 11.46 -38.04
N GLU A 106 -13.17 12.03 -37.54
CA GLU A 106 -13.17 12.90 -36.36
C GLU A 106 -12.75 12.13 -35.10
N ASP A 107 -13.32 10.95 -34.86
CA ASP A 107 -12.97 10.09 -33.72
C ASP A 107 -11.49 9.67 -33.74
N ILE A 108 -10.97 9.28 -34.90
CA ILE A 108 -9.54 8.92 -35.04
C ILE A 108 -8.65 10.14 -34.81
N GLY A 109 -9.04 11.31 -35.33
CA GLY A 109 -8.32 12.57 -35.12
C GLY A 109 -8.21 12.92 -33.63
N ASN A 110 -9.32 12.78 -32.88
CA ASN A 110 -9.36 13.01 -31.43
C ASN A 110 -8.45 12.01 -30.69
N HIS A 111 -8.54 10.72 -31.01
CA HIS A 111 -7.69 9.69 -30.40
C HIS A 111 -6.20 9.93 -30.65
N MET A 112 -5.83 10.37 -31.87
CA MET A 112 -4.45 10.73 -32.21
C MET A 112 -3.93 11.94 -31.41
N GLN A 113 -4.78 12.92 -31.07
CA GLN A 113 -4.41 14.02 -30.18
C GLN A 113 -4.25 13.54 -28.74
N GLU A 114 -5.11 12.64 -28.27
CA GLU A 114 -4.98 12.05 -26.96
C GLU A 114 -3.67 11.26 -26.80
N ILE A 115 -3.32 10.44 -27.80
CA ILE A 115 -2.04 9.71 -27.83
C ILE A 115 -0.85 10.68 -27.74
N LYS A 116 -0.88 11.80 -28.48
CA LYS A 116 0.17 12.84 -28.40
C LYS A 116 0.27 13.43 -27.00
N ALA A 117 -0.85 13.80 -26.40
CA ALA A 117 -0.87 14.33 -25.03
C ALA A 117 -0.32 13.30 -24.02
N GLN A 118 -0.67 12.02 -24.15
CA GLN A 118 -0.12 10.95 -23.32
C GLN A 118 1.40 10.78 -23.51
N ILE A 119 1.91 10.88 -24.74
CA ILE A 119 3.35 10.85 -25.03
C ILE A 119 4.05 12.03 -24.35
N ASP A 120 3.48 13.23 -24.40
CA ASP A 120 4.09 14.42 -23.80
C ASP A 120 4.12 14.33 -22.27
N VAL A 121 3.06 13.81 -21.65
CA VAL A 121 3.04 13.49 -20.22
C VAL A 121 4.13 12.48 -19.87
N LEU A 122 4.30 11.42 -20.69
CA LEU A 122 5.36 10.44 -20.47
C LEU A 122 6.75 11.05 -20.63
N LYS A 123 6.98 11.93 -21.60
CA LYS A 123 8.28 12.61 -21.77
C LYS A 123 8.63 13.55 -20.61
N ALA A 124 7.62 14.17 -20.00
CA ALA A 124 7.79 15.06 -18.86
C ALA A 124 7.86 14.32 -17.51
N ALA A 125 7.70 12.99 -17.49
CA ALA A 125 7.68 12.22 -16.25
C ALA A 125 9.06 12.21 -15.57
N GLU A 126 9.10 12.70 -14.32
CA GLU A 126 10.29 12.65 -13.49
C GLU A 126 10.36 11.34 -12.69
N PRO A 127 11.56 10.82 -12.39
CA PRO A 127 11.73 9.70 -11.46
C PRO A 127 11.11 10.02 -10.09
N PRO A 128 10.54 9.02 -9.38
CA PRO A 128 10.01 9.22 -8.04
C PRO A 128 11.07 9.79 -7.09
N LYS A 129 10.71 10.78 -6.27
CA LYS A 129 11.59 11.34 -5.25
C LYS A 129 11.66 10.38 -4.06
N ASP A 130 12.86 9.91 -3.75
CA ASP A 130 13.12 9.11 -2.55
C ASP A 130 13.42 10.00 -1.35
N TYR A 131 12.87 9.67 -0.19
CA TYR A 131 13.28 10.27 1.08
C TYR A 131 14.69 9.80 1.48
N THR A 132 15.45 10.68 2.13
CA THR A 132 16.76 10.32 2.65
C THR A 132 16.68 9.47 3.90
N VAL A 133 17.75 8.70 4.17
CA VAL A 133 17.85 7.89 5.39
C VAL A 133 17.78 8.80 6.61
N GLU A 134 18.35 9.99 6.51
CA GLU A 134 18.36 11.03 7.54
C GLU A 134 16.96 11.60 7.74
N GLN A 135 16.22 11.88 6.66
CA GLN A 135 14.83 12.35 6.73
C GLN A 135 13.92 11.31 7.38
N ILE A 136 14.05 10.03 7.00
CA ILE A 136 13.23 8.97 7.59
C ILE A 136 13.62 8.73 9.04
N LYS A 137 14.91 8.76 9.39
CA LYS A 137 15.33 8.65 10.80
C LYS A 137 14.76 9.78 11.66
N ALA A 138 14.90 11.02 11.21
CA ALA A 138 14.35 12.17 11.92
C ALA A 138 12.83 12.03 12.12
N TRP A 139 12.12 11.58 11.07
CA TRP A 139 10.69 11.33 11.17
C TRP A 139 10.35 10.19 12.14
N LEU A 140 11.06 9.07 12.12
CA LEU A 140 10.85 7.96 13.07
C LEU A 140 11.13 8.39 14.52
N ASP A 141 12.11 9.27 14.73
CA ASP A 141 12.38 9.83 16.05
C ASP A 141 11.26 10.77 16.52
N THR A 142 10.68 11.58 15.63
CA THR A 142 9.50 12.39 15.96
C THR A 142 8.29 11.52 16.30
N VAL A 143 8.05 10.46 15.54
CA VAL A 143 6.97 9.51 15.80
C VAL A 143 7.19 8.78 17.12
N LYS A 144 8.42 8.38 17.43
CA LYS A 144 8.73 7.73 18.70
C LYS A 144 8.53 8.68 19.88
N ALA A 145 8.87 9.96 19.75
CA ALA A 145 8.77 10.93 20.83
C ALA A 145 7.31 11.35 21.10
N ALA A 146 6.52 11.51 20.04
CA ALA A 146 5.13 11.93 20.11
C ALA A 146 4.33 11.25 18.99
N PRO A 147 3.93 9.98 19.17
CA PRO A 147 3.17 9.27 18.15
C PRO A 147 1.78 9.88 18.03
N ASP A 148 1.40 10.19 16.80
CA ASP A 148 0.05 10.62 16.46
C ASP A 148 -0.77 9.45 15.90
N ARG A 149 -2.07 9.69 15.75
CA ARG A 149 -3.03 8.69 15.26
C ARG A 149 -2.66 8.16 13.87
N ASP A 150 -2.11 9.02 13.02
CA ASP A 150 -1.79 8.66 11.64
C ASP A 150 -0.54 7.79 11.58
N ALA A 151 0.46 8.06 12.41
CA ALA A 151 1.65 7.23 12.57
C ALA A 151 1.33 5.84 13.13
N VAL A 152 0.42 5.76 14.12
CA VAL A 152 -0.06 4.48 14.65
C VAL A 152 -0.74 3.68 13.54
N ARG A 153 -1.64 4.29 12.76
CA ARG A 153 -2.32 3.65 11.62
C ARG A 153 -1.36 3.24 10.50
N LEU A 154 -0.28 3.98 10.31
CA LEU A 154 0.71 3.69 9.29
C LEU A 154 1.62 2.52 9.69
N LEU A 155 2.00 2.43 10.96
CA LEU A 155 3.02 1.48 11.44
C LEU A 155 2.43 0.20 12.04
N ILE A 156 1.19 0.24 12.52
CA ILE A 156 0.45 -0.91 13.05
C ILE A 156 -0.62 -1.34 12.03
N ALA A 157 -0.45 -2.54 11.48
CA ALA A 157 -1.36 -3.12 10.50
C ALA A 157 -2.60 -3.73 11.14
N ARG A 158 -2.45 -4.39 12.30
CA ARG A 158 -3.53 -5.11 12.99
C ARG A 158 -3.24 -5.27 14.47
N ILE A 159 -4.29 -5.21 15.29
CA ILE A 159 -4.29 -5.57 16.72
C ILE A 159 -5.34 -6.66 16.90
N ASP A 160 -4.92 -7.83 17.37
CA ASP A 160 -5.81 -8.94 17.72
C ASP A 160 -5.89 -9.07 19.25
N VAL A 161 -7.11 -9.20 19.77
CA VAL A 161 -7.34 -9.52 21.18
C VAL A 161 -7.38 -11.04 21.32
N ILE A 162 -6.37 -11.61 22.00
CA ILE A 162 -6.19 -13.07 22.05
C ILE A 162 -7.00 -13.68 23.19
N ASN A 163 -7.00 -13.03 24.37
CA ASN A 163 -7.74 -13.48 25.55
C ASN A 163 -8.17 -12.25 26.36
N SER A 164 -9.46 -12.14 26.67
CA SER A 164 -9.90 -11.40 27.85
C SER A 164 -10.91 -12.27 28.60
N THR A 165 -10.48 -12.88 29.69
CA THR A 165 -11.45 -13.37 30.68
C THR A 165 -11.59 -12.30 31.76
N GLU A 166 -12.74 -12.20 32.41
CA GLU A 166 -13.05 -11.16 33.43
C GLU A 166 -12.04 -11.07 34.60
N LYS A 167 -11.06 -11.99 34.68
CA LYS A 167 -10.07 -12.10 35.76
C LYS A 167 -8.60 -11.96 35.30
N GLU A 168 -8.33 -11.88 33.99
CA GLU A 168 -6.96 -11.75 33.45
C GLU A 168 -6.82 -10.50 32.60
N LYS A 169 -5.62 -9.90 32.60
CA LYS A 169 -5.30 -8.76 31.71
C LYS A 169 -5.47 -9.18 30.26
N ALA A 170 -6.07 -8.31 29.45
CA ALA A 170 -6.21 -8.54 28.02
C ALA A 170 -4.83 -8.75 27.38
N ALA A 171 -4.68 -9.84 26.63
CA ALA A 171 -3.46 -10.13 25.88
C ALA A 171 -3.63 -9.70 24.42
N PHE A 172 -2.67 -8.97 23.87
CA PHE A 172 -2.74 -8.42 22.51
C PHE A 172 -1.65 -9.02 21.60
N SER A 173 -2.02 -9.28 20.35
CA SER A 173 -1.06 -9.55 19.26
C SER A 173 -1.07 -8.37 18.32
N ILE A 174 0.06 -7.66 18.22
CA ILE A 174 0.17 -6.45 17.40
C ILE A 174 1.12 -6.69 16.23
N HIS A 175 0.64 -6.42 15.01
CA HIS A 175 1.34 -6.66 13.76
C HIS A 175 1.75 -5.33 13.10
N SER A 176 3.00 -5.24 12.62
CA SER A 176 3.52 -4.04 11.96
C SER A 176 3.47 -4.13 10.43
N THR A 177 3.33 -2.97 9.78
CA THR A 177 3.53 -2.82 8.33
C THR A 177 5.01 -2.97 7.91
N LEU A 178 5.95 -2.95 8.85
CA LEU A 178 7.39 -3.11 8.62
C LEU A 178 7.87 -4.57 8.71
N ASN A 179 6.96 -5.55 8.65
CA ASN A 179 7.28 -6.97 8.78
C ASN A 179 8.33 -7.49 7.79
N THR A 180 8.34 -6.99 6.56
CA THR A 180 9.35 -7.36 5.54
C THR A 180 10.75 -6.84 5.87
N VAL A 181 10.86 -5.74 6.63
CA VAL A 181 12.12 -5.10 7.01
C VAL A 181 12.61 -5.60 8.38
N LEU A 182 11.69 -5.85 9.30
CA LEU A 182 12.00 -6.17 10.70
C LEU A 182 11.88 -7.67 11.02
N GLY A 183 11.32 -8.48 10.13
CA GLY A 183 11.14 -9.92 10.31
C GLY A 183 10.18 -10.24 11.44
N ASP A 184 10.62 -11.07 12.39
CA ASP A 184 9.80 -11.62 13.48
C ASP A 184 9.11 -10.54 14.35
N LEU A 185 9.74 -9.36 14.53
CA LEU A 185 9.16 -8.26 15.31
C LEU A 185 7.95 -7.60 14.63
N GLY A 186 7.80 -7.73 13.30
CA GLY A 186 6.62 -7.26 12.58
C GLY A 186 5.49 -8.31 12.48
N CYS A 187 5.74 -9.54 12.92
CA CYS A 187 4.82 -10.67 12.81
C CYS A 187 4.09 -11.00 14.12
N GLY A 188 3.79 -10.01 14.97
CA GLY A 188 3.06 -10.24 16.22
C GLY A 188 4.01 -10.39 17.40
N GLY A 189 4.44 -9.26 17.97
CA GLY A 189 4.98 -9.29 19.32
C GLY A 189 3.82 -9.59 20.28
N ARG A 190 3.94 -10.64 21.10
CA ARG A 190 3.06 -10.82 22.25
C ARG A 190 3.48 -9.80 23.30
N ILE A 191 2.56 -8.91 23.66
CA ILE A 191 2.68 -7.99 24.80
C ILE A 191 1.54 -8.31 25.75
#